data_AF-A0A954XD21-F1
#
_entry.id   AF-A0A954XD21-F1
#
_cell.length_a   1.000
_cell.length_b   1.000
_cell.length_c   1.000
_cell.angle_alpha   90.00
_cell.angle_beta   90.00
_cell.angle_gamma   90.00
#
_symmetry.space_group_name_H-M   'P 1'
#
loop_
_entity.id
_entity.type
_entity.pdbx_description
1 polymer ?
#
loop_
_entity_poly.entity_id
_entity_poly.type
_entity_poly.pdbx_seq_one_letter_code
_entity_poly.pdbx_strand_id
1 'polypeptide(L)'
;MCGGVLVALLLPAVQAAREAARRSACSNNLKQIGLALHNYHDTYKTFPPAYLTDENGTPTVSWRVLILPFLEQQAVHSMVDTSKPWDAPENAFLKDLVIPAYGCPSSPSGGTPETSYMFVVGPNAFATGADGTRIAS
;
A
#
# COMPACT_ATOMS: atom_id res chain seq x y z
N MET A 1 -1.92 52.26 -4.90
CA MET A 1 -1.53 50.91 -4.42
C MET A 1 -2.52 49.90 -5.01
N CYS A 2 -2.29 49.37 -6.22
CA CYS A 2 -3.27 48.52 -6.94
C CYS A 2 -2.74 47.12 -7.33
N GLY A 3 -1.52 46.75 -6.93
CA GLY A 3 -0.91 45.46 -7.28
C GLY A 3 -1.17 44.30 -6.30
N GLY A 4 -1.91 44.53 -5.21
CA GLY A 4 -2.07 43.53 -4.13
C GLY A 4 -3.17 42.48 -4.32
N VAL A 5 -4.17 42.76 -5.18
CA VAL A 5 -5.37 41.91 -5.30
C VAL A 5 -5.13 40.67 -6.16
N LEU A 6 -4.25 40.78 -7.17
CA LEU A 6 -3.89 39.64 -8.03
C LEU A 6 -3.12 38.55 -7.28
N VAL A 7 -2.35 38.89 -6.23
CA VAL A 7 -1.59 37.92 -5.43
C VAL A 7 -2.50 37.13 -4.48
N ALA A 8 -3.55 37.75 -3.95
CA ALA A 8 -4.47 37.12 -3.01
C ALA A 8 -5.35 36.02 -3.64
N LEU A 9 -5.67 36.13 -4.94
CA LEU A 9 -6.41 35.09 -5.68
C LEU A 9 -5.52 33.92 -6.13
N LEU A 10 -4.21 34.13 -6.24
CA LEU A 10 -3.26 33.08 -6.64
C LEU A 10 -3.02 32.04 -5.54
N LEU A 11 -3.01 32.46 -4.27
CA LEU A 11 -2.74 31.56 -3.14
C LEU A 11 -3.79 30.44 -2.96
N PRO A 12 -5.12 30.72 -2.95
CA PRO A 12 -6.16 29.69 -2.88
C PRO A 12 -6.15 28.77 -4.11
N ALA A 13 -5.92 29.33 -5.30
CA ALA A 13 -5.88 28.56 -6.55
C ALA A 13 -4.69 27.59 -6.59
N VAL A 14 -3.52 28.01 -6.11
CA VAL A 14 -2.33 27.13 -6.06
C VAL A 14 -2.51 25.99 -5.07
N GLN A 15 -3.17 26.21 -3.92
CA GLN A 15 -3.44 25.13 -2.97
C GLN A 15 -4.47 24.12 -3.52
N ALA A 16 -5.50 24.60 -4.20
CA ALA A 16 -6.46 23.74 -4.88
C ALA A 16 -5.78 22.87 -5.96
N ALA A 17 -4.88 23.45 -6.74
CA ALA A 17 -4.09 22.72 -7.74
C ALA A 17 -3.16 21.67 -7.09
N ARG A 18 -2.48 22.02 -5.99
CA ARG A 18 -1.63 21.08 -5.23
C ARG A 18 -2.45 19.91 -4.69
N GLU A 19 -3.62 20.17 -4.13
CA GLU A 19 -4.48 19.11 -3.62
C GLU A 19 -5.02 18.21 -4.74
N ALA A 20 -5.39 18.79 -5.89
CA ALA A 20 -5.78 18.01 -7.05
C ALA A 20 -4.65 17.08 -7.53
N ALA A 21 -3.40 17.55 -7.53
CA ALA A 21 -2.23 16.74 -7.84
C ALA A 21 -2.00 15.62 -6.81
N ARG A 22 -2.14 15.90 -5.50
CA ARG A 22 -2.03 14.88 -4.44
C ARG A 22 -3.10 13.79 -4.57
N ARG A 23 -4.35 14.16 -4.84
CA ARG A 23 -5.43 13.17 -5.11
C ARG A 23 -5.14 12.33 -6.34
N SER A 24 -4.61 12.93 -7.40
CA SER A 24 -4.22 12.22 -8.62
C SER A 24 -3.11 11.21 -8.33
N ALA A 25 -2.13 11.59 -7.50
CA ALA A 25 -1.08 10.68 -7.04
C ALA A 25 -1.65 9.51 -6.22
N CYS A 26 -2.62 9.75 -5.32
CA CYS A 26 -3.29 8.66 -4.59
C CYS A 26 -4.00 7.68 -5.55
N SER A 27 -4.76 8.20 -6.52
CA SER A 27 -5.40 7.36 -7.53
C SER A 27 -4.39 6.54 -8.33
N ASN A 28 -3.25 7.13 -8.69
CA ASN A 28 -2.18 6.43 -9.38
C ASN A 28 -1.57 5.31 -8.51
N ASN A 29 -1.28 5.59 -7.24
CA ASN A 29 -0.77 4.60 -6.30
C ASN A 29 -1.72 3.40 -6.18
N LEU A 30 -3.03 3.64 -6.07
CA LEU A 30 -4.02 2.57 -6.04
C LEU A 30 -4.04 1.76 -7.35
N LYS A 31 -3.89 2.41 -8.51
CA LYS A 31 -3.77 1.72 -9.80
C LYS A 31 -2.52 0.84 -9.86
N GLN A 32 -1.39 1.32 -9.35
CA GLN A 32 -0.16 0.52 -9.28
C GLN A 32 -0.32 -0.69 -8.38
N ILE A 33 -0.97 -0.53 -7.22
CA ILE A 33 -1.32 -1.65 -6.33
C ILE A 33 -2.24 -2.65 -7.04
N GLY A 34 -3.28 -2.16 -7.73
CA GLY A 34 -4.20 -3.02 -8.50
C GLY A 34 -3.48 -3.82 -9.58
N LEU A 35 -2.58 -3.19 -10.33
CA LEU A 35 -1.76 -3.87 -11.33
C LEU A 35 -0.84 -4.92 -10.69
N ALA A 36 -0.20 -4.59 -9.56
CA ALA A 36 0.63 -5.53 -8.83
C ALA A 36 -0.16 -6.75 -8.32
N LEU A 37 -1.40 -6.55 -7.87
CA LEU A 37 -2.31 -7.64 -7.49
C LEU A 37 -2.70 -8.54 -8.66
N HIS A 38 -2.94 -7.96 -9.84
CA HIS A 38 -3.19 -8.74 -11.05
C HIS A 38 -1.96 -9.53 -11.48
N ASN A 39 -0.76 -8.93 -11.45
CA ASN A 39 0.48 -9.63 -11.77
C ASN A 39 0.77 -10.79 -10.78
N TYR A 40 0.47 -10.58 -9.50
CA TYR A 40 0.51 -11.64 -8.49
C TYR A 40 -0.45 -12.77 -8.86
N HIS A 41 -1.71 -12.45 -9.19
CA HIS A 41 -2.69 -13.44 -9.63
C HIS A 41 -2.25 -14.19 -10.90
N ASP A 42 -1.65 -13.51 -11.88
CA ASP A 42 -1.19 -14.16 -13.10
C ASP A 42 -0.06 -15.16 -12.83
N THR A 43 0.80 -14.85 -11.86
CA THR A 43 1.94 -15.69 -11.45
C THR A 43 1.51 -16.86 -10.56
N TYR A 44 0.69 -16.60 -9.53
CA TYR A 44 0.35 -17.57 -8.48
C TYR A 44 -1.05 -18.18 -8.64
N LYS A 45 -1.82 -17.76 -9.64
CA LYS A 45 -3.21 -18.21 -9.92
C LYS A 45 -4.18 -18.00 -8.75
N THR A 46 -3.85 -17.06 -7.88
CA THR A 46 -4.63 -16.63 -6.73
C THR A 46 -4.25 -15.20 -6.39
N PHE A 47 -5.19 -14.42 -5.88
CA PHE A 47 -4.85 -13.15 -5.21
C PHE A 47 -4.17 -13.43 -3.88
N PRO A 48 -3.33 -12.50 -3.39
CA PRO A 48 -2.62 -12.70 -2.14
C PRO A 48 -3.62 -12.79 -0.98
N PRO A 49 -3.38 -13.66 0.00
CA PRO A 49 -4.12 -13.65 1.27
C PRO A 49 -3.88 -12.34 2.01
N ALA A 50 -4.72 -11.99 3.00
CA ALA A 50 -4.52 -10.80 3.81
C ALA A 50 -3.18 -10.84 4.58
N TYR A 51 -2.79 -12.04 5.01
CA TYR A 51 -1.51 -12.35 5.65
C TYR A 51 -1.12 -13.81 5.38
N LEU A 52 0.17 -14.13 5.46
CA LEU A 52 0.64 -15.51 5.55
C LEU A 52 0.59 -15.99 7.00
N THR A 53 0.64 -17.31 7.19
CA THR A 53 0.73 -17.93 8.52
C THR A 53 1.94 -18.85 8.61
N ASP A 54 2.52 -18.98 9.80
CA ASP A 54 3.54 -19.99 10.09
C ASP A 54 2.91 -21.40 10.25
N GLU A 55 3.74 -22.39 10.56
CA GLU A 55 3.32 -23.78 10.80
C GLU A 55 2.34 -23.91 11.99
N ASN A 56 2.32 -22.93 12.91
CA ASN A 56 1.44 -22.89 14.07
C ASN A 56 0.14 -22.09 13.81
N GLY A 57 -0.05 -21.56 12.59
CA GLY A 57 -1.19 -20.72 12.23
C GLY A 57 -1.07 -19.26 12.69
N THR A 58 0.10 -18.83 13.16
CA THR A 58 0.36 -17.46 13.59
C THR A 58 0.57 -16.56 12.38
N PRO A 59 -0.10 -15.40 12.28
CA PRO A 59 0.11 -14.45 11.18
C PRO A 59 1.56 -13.97 11.08
N THR A 60 2.18 -14.12 9.91
CA THR A 60 3.58 -13.73 9.67
C THR A 60 3.67 -12.36 8.98
N VAL A 61 3.49 -12.33 7.67
CA VAL A 61 3.63 -11.14 6.82
C VAL A 61 2.34 -10.80 6.08
N SER A 62 2.12 -9.52 5.81
CA SER A 62 0.92 -9.02 5.12
C SER A 62 0.98 -9.21 3.60
N TRP A 63 -0.18 -9.19 2.93
CA TRP A 63 -0.32 -9.07 1.46
C TRP A 63 0.60 -8.02 0.82
N ARG A 64 0.89 -6.94 1.55
CA ARG A 64 1.77 -5.87 1.09
C ARG A 64 3.19 -6.34 0.84
N VAL A 65 3.69 -7.29 1.62
CA VAL A 65 5.01 -7.89 1.38
C VAL A 65 4.95 -8.74 0.11
N LEU A 66 3.89 -9.52 -0.05
CA LEU A 66 3.72 -10.46 -1.17
C LEU A 66 3.71 -9.79 -2.55
N ILE A 67 3.23 -8.55 -2.63
CA ILE A 67 3.17 -7.82 -3.91
C ILE A 67 4.38 -6.91 -4.17
N LEU A 68 5.34 -6.80 -3.23
CA LEU A 68 6.53 -5.96 -3.40
C LEU A 68 7.32 -6.23 -4.69
N PRO A 69 7.54 -7.50 -5.10
CA PRO A 69 8.20 -7.79 -6.38
C PRO A 69 7.52 -7.12 -7.58
N PHE A 70 6.19 -7.02 -7.55
CA PHE A 70 5.37 -6.44 -8.61
C PHE A 70 5.21 -4.92 -8.51
N LEU A 71 5.75 -4.31 -7.45
CA LEU A 71 5.85 -2.87 -7.24
C LEU A 71 7.30 -2.38 -7.41
N GLU A 72 8.16 -3.15 -8.09
CA GLU A 72 9.58 -2.87 -8.27
C GLU A 72 10.37 -2.79 -6.94
N GLN A 73 9.85 -3.36 -5.86
CA GLN A 73 10.47 -3.41 -4.53
C GLN A 73 11.12 -4.78 -4.25
N GLN A 74 11.73 -5.40 -5.26
CA GLN A 74 12.35 -6.73 -5.15
C GLN A 74 13.47 -6.77 -4.09
N ALA A 75 14.27 -5.71 -3.98
CA ALA A 75 15.34 -5.63 -2.99
C ALA A 75 14.80 -5.72 -1.56
N VAL A 76 13.70 -5.00 -1.28
CA VAL A 76 13.03 -5.04 0.01
C VAL A 76 12.43 -6.42 0.25
N HIS A 77 11.75 -7.00 -0.75
CA HIS A 77 11.17 -8.34 -0.63
C HIS A 77 12.22 -9.39 -0.25
N SER A 78 13.42 -9.32 -0.84
CA SER A 78 14.50 -10.28 -0.55
C SER A 78 15.09 -10.18 0.86
N MET A 79 14.86 -9.07 1.57
CA MET A 79 15.30 -8.89 2.95
C MET A 79 14.29 -9.41 3.97
N VAL A 80 13.03 -9.63 3.56
CA VAL A 80 11.96 -10.06 4.47
C VAL A 80 11.99 -11.57 4.63
N ASP A 81 12.03 -12.03 5.89
CA ASP A 81 11.79 -13.42 6.22
C ASP A 81 10.28 -13.65 6.35
N THR A 82 9.67 -14.25 5.32
CA THR A 82 8.22 -14.52 5.28
C THR A 82 7.78 -15.64 6.23
N SER A 83 8.73 -16.43 6.74
CA SER A 83 8.44 -17.49 7.73
C SER A 83 8.28 -16.92 9.14
N LYS A 84 8.69 -15.67 9.37
CA LYS A 84 8.66 -15.02 10.67
C LYS A 84 7.60 -13.91 10.73
N PRO A 85 7.05 -13.64 11.92
CA PRO A 85 6.23 -12.47 12.18
C PRO A 85 6.87 -11.16 11.72
N TRP A 86 6.03 -10.21 11.31
CA TRP A 86 6.44 -8.87 10.90
C TRP A 86 7.11 -8.06 12.02
N ASP A 87 6.88 -8.41 13.29
CA ASP A 87 7.45 -7.77 14.47
C ASP A 87 8.70 -8.46 15.02
N ALA A 88 9.11 -9.59 14.42
CA ALA A 88 10.31 -10.32 14.77
C ALA A 88 11.57 -9.46 14.55
N PRO A 89 12.66 -9.68 15.32
CA PRO A 89 13.91 -8.92 15.19
C PRO A 89 14.47 -8.87 13.77
N GLU A 90 14.32 -9.94 13.00
CA GLU A 90 14.79 -10.08 11.62
C GLU A 90 14.01 -9.17 10.65
N ASN A 91 12.73 -8.94 10.94
CA ASN A 91 11.83 -8.11 10.14
C ASN A 91 11.65 -6.70 10.73
N ALA A 92 12.41 -6.34 11.78
CA ALA A 92 12.25 -5.07 12.49
C ALA A 92 12.35 -3.83 11.59
N PHE A 93 13.13 -3.91 10.50
CA PHE A 93 13.28 -2.85 9.50
C PHE A 93 11.95 -2.49 8.79
N LEU A 94 10.97 -3.40 8.76
CA LEU A 94 9.65 -3.14 8.17
C LEU A 94 8.90 -2.02 8.90
N LYS A 95 9.22 -1.74 10.17
CA LYS A 95 8.59 -0.66 10.96
C LYS A 95 8.94 0.73 10.43
N ASP A 96 10.17 0.90 9.95
CA ASP A 96 10.69 2.17 9.42
C ASP A 96 10.60 2.25 7.89
N LEU A 97 10.24 1.14 7.24
CA LEU A 97 10.16 1.05 5.80
C LEU A 97 9.01 1.87 5.24
N VAL A 98 9.36 2.88 4.44
CA VAL A 98 8.40 3.73 3.74
C VAL A 98 8.37 3.35 2.27
N ILE A 99 7.25 2.78 1.83
CA ILE A 99 6.99 2.56 0.41
C ILE A 99 5.99 3.62 -0.06
N PRO A 100 6.40 4.59 -0.92
CA PRO A 100 5.52 5.66 -1.38
C PRO A 100 4.23 5.15 -2.05
N ALA A 101 4.30 3.99 -2.70
CA ALA A 101 3.14 3.36 -3.34
C ALA A 101 2.03 3.00 -2.33
N TYR A 102 2.35 2.78 -1.06
CA TYR A 102 1.34 2.49 -0.02
C TYR A 102 0.77 3.73 0.67
N GLY A 103 1.37 4.91 0.47
CA GLY A 103 0.89 6.16 1.02
C GLY A 103 -0.02 6.92 0.07
N CYS A 104 -1.08 7.53 0.58
CA CYS A 104 -1.81 8.57 -0.13
C CYS A 104 -1.34 9.94 0.40
N PRO A 105 -0.71 10.81 -0.42
CA PRO A 105 -0.28 12.14 0.02
C PRO A 105 -1.42 13.10 0.43
N SER A 106 -2.67 12.79 0.08
CA SER A 106 -3.85 13.51 0.58
C SER A 106 -4.38 12.96 1.91
N SER A 107 -3.86 11.82 2.40
CA SER A 107 -4.24 11.30 3.71
C SER A 107 -3.75 12.26 4.80
N PRO A 108 -4.58 12.59 5.80
CA PRO A 108 -4.19 13.42 6.93
C PRO A 108 -3.30 12.62 7.90
N SER A 109 -2.18 12.07 7.43
CA SER A 109 -1.22 11.43 8.33
C SER A 109 -0.32 12.52 8.94
N GLY A 110 -0.32 12.60 10.26
CA GLY A 110 0.44 13.57 11.06
C GLY A 110 1.95 13.30 11.05
N GLY A 111 2.57 13.27 9.87
CA GLY A 111 4.04 13.17 9.71
C GLY A 111 4.61 11.75 9.69
N THR A 112 3.79 10.72 9.88
CA THR A 112 4.17 9.31 9.68
C THR A 112 3.80 8.89 8.25
N PRO A 113 4.70 8.21 7.50
CA PRO A 113 4.39 7.64 6.20
C PRO A 113 3.47 6.43 6.38
N GLU A 114 2.20 6.70 6.66
CA GLU A 114 1.21 5.68 6.93
C GLU A 114 0.79 5.01 5.64
N THR A 115 0.71 3.68 5.71
CA THR A 115 0.12 2.87 4.67
C THR A 115 -1.38 3.15 4.61
N SER A 116 -1.83 3.91 3.61
CA SER A 116 -3.20 4.41 3.49
C SER A 116 -4.17 3.40 2.86
N TYR A 117 -3.66 2.37 2.17
CA TYR A 117 -4.49 1.37 1.47
C TYR A 117 -4.54 0.06 2.25
N MET A 118 -5.75 -0.41 2.57
CA MET A 118 -5.98 -1.62 3.37
C MET A 118 -6.86 -2.61 2.62
N PHE A 119 -6.67 -3.90 2.89
CA PHE A 119 -7.64 -4.92 2.51
C PHE A 119 -8.83 -4.89 3.45
N VAL A 120 -10.03 -5.02 2.90
CA VAL A 120 -11.22 -5.32 3.69
C VAL A 120 -11.20 -6.82 3.96
N VAL A 121 -11.15 -7.19 5.24
CA VAL A 121 -11.06 -8.59 5.69
C VAL A 121 -12.35 -8.96 6.43
N GLY A 122 -12.86 -10.16 6.17
CA GLY A 122 -14.06 -10.68 6.84
C GLY A 122 -14.64 -11.93 6.16
N PRO A 123 -15.62 -12.61 6.79
CA PRO A 123 -16.15 -13.90 6.32
C PRO A 123 -16.76 -13.87 4.90
N ASN A 124 -17.18 -12.70 4.43
CA ASN A 124 -17.71 -12.47 3.08
C ASN A 124 -16.92 -11.40 2.32
N ALA A 125 -15.71 -11.07 2.77
CA ALA A 125 -14.86 -10.08 2.13
C ALA A 125 -13.94 -10.73 1.09
N PHE A 126 -13.37 -9.91 0.23
CA PHE A 126 -12.42 -10.36 -0.78
C PHE A 126 -11.22 -11.08 -0.19
N ALA A 127 -10.73 -10.67 1.00
CA ALA A 127 -9.68 -11.39 1.70
C ALA A 127 -10.25 -12.04 2.97
N THR A 128 -10.16 -13.36 3.09
CA THR A 128 -10.74 -14.13 4.20
C THR A 128 -9.74 -14.40 5.33
N GLY A 129 -8.51 -13.87 5.25
CA GLY A 129 -7.45 -14.05 6.23
C GLY A 129 -6.23 -14.68 5.60
N ALA A 130 -5.89 -15.90 6.03
CA ALA A 130 -4.71 -16.64 5.58
C ALA A 130 -4.86 -17.29 4.19
N ASP A 131 -6.10 -17.46 3.72
CA ASP A 131 -6.38 -18.08 2.42
C ASP A 131 -6.35 -17.03 1.30
N GLY A 132 -5.68 -17.39 0.20
CA GLY A 132 -5.68 -16.60 -1.02
C GLY A 132 -7.00 -16.73 -1.77
N THR A 133 -7.46 -15.63 -2.36
CA THR A 133 -8.76 -15.59 -3.06
C THR A 133 -8.60 -15.91 -4.53
N ARG A 134 -9.37 -16.89 -5.01
CA ARG A 134 -9.42 -17.26 -6.44
C ARG A 134 -10.69 -16.70 -7.05
N ILE A 135 -10.57 -16.10 -8.23
CA ILE A 135 -11.73 -15.76 -9.05
C ILE A 135 -11.99 -16.95 -9.97
N ALA A 136 -13.23 -17.44 -10.00
CA ALA A 136 -13.63 -18.47 -10.96
C ALA A 136 -13.42 -17.93 -12.37
N SER A 137 -12.57 -18.61 -13.15
CA SER A 137 -12.29 -18.32 -14.55
C SER A 137 -13.47 -18.67 -15.46
#